data_AF-A0A4V3BRK3-F1
#
_entry.id   AF-A0A4V3BRK3-F1
#
_cell.length_a   1.000
_cell.length_b   1.000
_cell.length_c   1.000
_cell.angle_alpha   90.00
_cell.angle_beta   90.00
_cell.angle_gamma   90.00
#
_symmetry.space_group_name_H-M   'P 1'
#
loop_
_entity.id
_entity.type
_entity.pdbx_description
1 polymer ?
#
loop_
_entity_poly.entity_id
_entity_poly.type
_entity_poly.pdbx_seq_one_letter_code
_entity_poly.pdbx_strand_id
1 'polypeptide(L)' 'MKQMTTTVTARIAPEMRAAVEPILASNGVTLSEFMRLCLVRLRDDGVMPFEIPQASRDLKKSTAALMAAM' A
#
# COMPACT_ATOMS: atom_id res chain seq x y z
N MET A 1 1.63 -0.08 30.55
CA MET A 1 1.21 0.76 29.40
C MET A 1 0.30 -0.08 28.53
N LYS A 2 -0.95 0.32 28.27
CA LYS A 2 -1.83 -0.42 27.35
C LYS A 2 -1.28 -0.24 25.93
N GLN A 3 -0.87 -1.33 25.28
CA GLN A 3 -0.64 -1.31 23.84
C GLN A 3 -1.98 -1.01 23.17
N MET A 4 -2.09 0.17 22.55
CA MET A 4 -3.21 0.46 21.66
C MET A 4 -2.93 -0.23 20.32
N THR A 5 -3.53 -1.40 20.13
CA THR A 5 -3.50 -2.09 18.84
C THR A 5 -4.59 -1.51 17.94
N THR A 6 -4.18 -0.87 16.85
CA THR A 6 -5.08 -0.38 15.79
C THR A 6 -5.09 -1.37 14.63
N THR A 7 -6.28 -1.74 14.15
CA THR A 7 -6.44 -2.62 13.00
C THR A 7 -6.56 -1.80 11.72
N VAL A 8 -5.82 -2.18 10.68
CA VAL A 8 -5.93 -1.61 9.34
C VAL A 8 -6.55 -2.66 8.42
N THR A 9 -7.61 -2.27 7.70
CA THR A 9 -8.27 -3.11 6.71
C THR A 9 -8.16 -2.45 5.34
N ALA A 10 -7.62 -3.16 4.36
CA ALA A 10 -7.52 -2.71 2.98
C ALA A 10 -8.16 -3.75 2.05
N ARG A 11 -8.93 -3.28 1.06
CA ARG A 11 -9.43 -4.14 -0.02
C ARG A 11 -8.33 -4.29 -1.06
N ILE A 12 -7.99 -5.53 -1.39
CA ILE A 12 -7.04 -5.85 -2.44
C ILE A 12 -7.70 -6.85 -3.40
N ALA A 13 -7.37 -6.75 -4.68
CA ALA A 13 -7.86 -7.70 -5.67
C ALA A 13 -7.30 -9.11 -5.36
N PRO A 14 -8.12 -10.18 -5.40
CA PRO A 14 -7.68 -11.54 -5.07
C PRO A 14 -6.46 -12.00 -5.86
N GLU A 15 -6.41 -11.69 -7.16
CA GLU A 15 -5.31 -11.99 -8.05
C GLU A 15 -4.01 -11.29 -7.64
N MET A 16 -4.11 -10.08 -7.10
CA MET A 16 -2.94 -9.36 -6.62
C MET A 16 -2.41 -9.91 -5.32
N ARG A 17 -3.30 -10.32 -4.43
CA ARG A 17 -2.94 -11.04 -3.21
C ARG A 17 -2.17 -12.32 -3.55
N ALA A 18 -2.73 -13.14 -4.44
CA ALA A 18 -2.16 -14.41 -4.86
C ALA A 18 -0.78 -14.25 -5.51
N ALA A 19 -0.55 -13.16 -6.23
CA ALA A 19 0.75 -12.87 -6.84
C ALA A 19 1.81 -12.42 -5.81
N VAL A 20 1.43 -11.66 -4.79
CA VAL A 20 2.38 -11.01 -3.87
C VAL A 20 2.72 -11.87 -2.66
N GLU A 21 1.76 -12.63 -2.10
CA GLU A 21 2.00 -13.45 -0.90
C GLU A 21 3.16 -14.45 -1.05
N PRO A 22 3.33 -15.18 -2.16
CA PRO A 22 4.45 -16.09 -2.34
C PRO A 22 5.81 -15.39 -2.37
N ILE A 23 5.87 -14.17 -2.94
CA ILE A 23 7.10 -13.37 -3.03
C ILE A 23 7.51 -12.88 -1.64
N LEU A 24 6.56 -12.43 -0.82
CA LEU A 24 6.86 -12.02 0.54
C LEU A 24 7.26 -13.22 1.41
N ALA A 25 6.55 -14.35 1.26
CA ALA A 25 6.83 -15.57 1.99
C ALA A 25 8.23 -16.14 1.67
N SER A 26 8.70 -16.06 0.42
CA SER A 26 10.06 -16.49 0.06
C SER A 26 11.16 -15.65 0.72
N ASN A 27 10.83 -14.44 1.16
CA ASN A 27 11.70 -13.56 1.93
C ASN A 27 11.46 -13.65 3.44
N GLY A 28 10.60 -14.57 3.91
CA GLY A 28 10.27 -14.74 5.33
C GLY A 28 9.45 -13.59 5.92
N VAL A 29 8.76 -12.81 5.09
CA VAL A 29 7.96 -11.65 5.50
C VAL A 29 6.48 -11.90 5.21
N THR A 30 5.61 -11.57 6.16
CA THR A 30 4.16 -11.61 5.93
C THR A 30 3.66 -10.31 5.29
N LEU A 31 2.52 -10.37 4.61
CA LEU A 31 1.84 -9.18 4.10
C LEU A 31 1.60 -8.13 5.20
N SER A 32 1.29 -8.58 6.42
CA SER A 32 1.06 -7.68 7.56
C SER A 32 2.33 -6.95 8.02
N GLU A 33 3.47 -7.63 8.04
CA GLU A 33 4.76 -7.02 8.40
C GLU A 33 5.23 -6.06 7.33
N PHE A 34 5.11 -6.46 6.06
CA PHE A 34 5.42 -5.58 4.93
C PHE A 34 4.61 -4.28 5.01
N MET A 35 3.29 -4.37 5.24
CA MET A 35 2.44 -3.18 5.39
C MET A 35 2.84 -2.30 6.58
N ARG A 36 3.22 -2.90 7.72
CA ARG A 36 3.72 -2.13 8.89
C ARG A 36 5.01 -1.38 8.54
N LEU A 37 5.95 -2.03 7.85
CA LEU A 37 7.19 -1.38 7.41
C LEU A 37 6.93 -0.22 6.45
N CYS A 38 6.01 -0.39 5.49
CA CYS A 38 5.63 0.69 4.58
C CYS A 38 5.00 1.88 5.30
N LEU A 39 4.11 1.63 6.27
CA LEU A 39 3.44 2.69 7.04
C LEU A 39 4.42 3.45 7.95
N VAL A 40 5.37 2.74 8.57
CA VAL A 40 6.46 3.37 9.35
C VAL A 40 7.31 4.25 8.46
N ARG A 41 7.73 3.74 7.30
CA ARG A 41 8.55 4.52 6.37
C ARG A 41 7.82 5.74 5.80
N LEU A 42 6.53 5.60 5.48
CA LEU A 42 5.71 6.73 5.06
C LEU A 42 5.58 7.81 6.15
N ARG A 43 5.46 7.40 7.42
CA ARG A 43 5.43 8.32 8.56
C ARG A 43 6.76 9.07 8.73
N ASP A 44 7.88 8.36 8.59
CA ASP A 44 9.21 8.91 8.90
C ASP A 44 9.77 9.75 7.75
N ASP A 45 9.62 9.28 6.50
CA ASP A 45 10.22 9.92 5.32
C ASP A 45 9.23 10.85 4.58
N GLY A 46 7.92 10.73 4.85
CA GLY A 46 6.86 11.42 4.09
C GLY A 46 6.72 10.93 2.64
N VAL A 47 7.48 9.90 2.25
CA VAL A 47 7.54 9.36 0.90
C VAL A 47 7.23 7.87 0.93
N MET A 48 6.49 7.40 -0.08
CA MET A 48 6.23 5.96 -0.23
C MET A 48 7.54 5.22 -0.53
N PRO A 49 7.77 4.05 0.07
CA PRO A 49 9.03 3.31 -0.06
C PRO A 49 9.24 2.66 -1.43
N PHE A 50 8.31 2.84 -2.36
CA PHE A 50 8.36 2.31 -3.71
C PHE A 50 8.01 3.40 -4.72
N GLU A 51 8.66 3.36 -5.88
CA GLU A 51 8.31 4.21 -7.00
C GLU A 51 6.95 3.77 -7.55
N ILE A 52 5.94 4.62 -7.40
CA ILE A 52 4.67 4.45 -8.10
C ILE A 52 4.94 4.71 -9.59
N PRO A 53 4.78 3.71 -10.48
CA PRO A 53 5.00 3.89 -11.91
C PRO A 53 4.18 5.09 -12.43
N GLN A 54 4.75 5.90 -13.32
CA GLN A 54 4.11 7.11 -13.86
C GLN A 54 2.66 6.83 -14.33
N ALA A 55 2.46 5.68 -15.00
CA ALA A 55 1.16 5.22 -15.50
C ALA A 55 0.08 5.13 -14.41
N SER A 56 0.44 4.75 -13.17
CA SER A 56 -0.50 4.71 -12.04
C SER A 56 -0.72 6.08 -11.40
N ARG A 57 0.22 7.03 -11.55
CA ARG A 57 0.03 8.42 -11.11
C ARG A 57 -0.95 9.17 -12.02
N ASP A 58 -0.86 8.94 -13.33
CA ASP A 58 -1.71 9.62 -14.31
C ASP A 58 -3.18 9.15 -14.22
N LEU A 59 -3.40 7.89 -13.82
CA LEU A 59 -4.75 7.39 -13.51
C LEU A 59 -5.42 8.17 -12.36
N LYS A 60 -4.66 8.54 -11.32
CA LYS A 60 -5.16 9.38 -10.21
C LYS A 60 -5.45 10.82 -10.62
N LYS A 61 -4.66 11.39 -11.54
CA LYS A 61 -4.92 12.74 -12.08
C LYS A 61 -6.18 12.74 -12.94
N SER A 62 -6.36 11.71 -13.76
CA SER A 62 -7.55 11.55 -14.62
C SER A 62 -8.84 11.43 -13.80
N THR A 63 -8.85 10.61 -12.74
CA THR A 63 -10.05 10.47 -11.89
C THR A 63 -10.35 11.70 -11.04
N ALA A 64 -9.31 12.37 -10.51
CA ALA A 64 -9.49 13.64 -9.80
C ALA A 64 -10.00 14.76 -10.72
N ALA A 65 -9.52 14.83 -11.96
CA ALA A 65 -9.99 15.77 -12.97
C ALA A 65 -11.43 15.48 -13.42
N LEU A 66 -11.79 14.20 -13.56
CA LEU A 66 -13.15 13.79 -13.90
C LEU A 66 -14.15 14.14 -12.78
N MET A 67 -13.79 13.94 -11.51
CA MET A 67 -14.64 14.34 -10.37
C MET A 67 -14.74 15.85 -10.17
N ALA A 68 -13.74 16.64 -10.59
CA ALA A 68 -13.78 18.10 -10.53
C ALA A 68 -14.59 18.73 -11.68
N ALA A 69 -14.90 17.95 -12.73
CA ALA A 69 -15.66 18.39 -13.90
C ALA A 69 -17.15 17.97 -13.87
N MET A 70 -17.59 17.29 -12.80
CA MET A 70 -18.99 16.97 -12.49
C MET A 70 -19.50 17.88 -11.37
#